data_AF-A0A844X1E0-F1
#
_entry.id   AF-A0A844X1E0-F1
#
_cell.length_a   1.000
_cell.length_b   1.000
_cell.length_c   1.000
_cell.angle_alpha   90.00
_cell.angle_beta   90.00
_cell.angle_gamma   90.00
#
_symmetry.space_group_name_H-M   'P 1'
#
loop_
_entity.id
_entity.type
_entity.pdbx_description
1 polymer ?
#
loop_
_entity_poly.entity_id
_entity_poly.type
_entity_poly.pdbx_seq_one_letter_code
_entity_poly.pdbx_strand_id
1 'polypeptide(L)' 'MQKVYFLYHIRYEDTDDEDVKLIGIYSSYKQAELAIERLKNKQGFIDYPDDFQIFDSVLNRDGWCEGFGF' A
#
# COMPACT_ATOMS: atom_id res chain seq x y z
N MET A 1 -19.97 4.79 -7.73
CA MET A 1 -18.98 4.58 -6.64
C MET A 1 -17.60 4.70 -7.27
N GLN A 2 -16.73 5.57 -6.75
CA GLN A 2 -15.39 5.77 -7.29
C GLN A 2 -14.43 4.75 -6.67
N LYS A 3 -13.78 3.94 -7.50
CA LYS A 3 -12.72 3.03 -7.07
C LYS A 3 -11.43 3.82 -6.81
N VAL A 4 -10.70 3.42 -5.79
CA VAL A 4 -9.37 3.91 -5.45
C VAL A 4 -8.44 2.72 -5.20
N TYR A 5 -7.14 2.96 -5.26
CA TYR A 5 -6.12 1.94 -5.17
C TYR A 5 -5.08 2.38 -4.16
N PHE A 6 -4.96 1.64 -3.07
CA PHE A 6 -3.95 1.85 -2.05
C PHE A 6 -2.68 1.14 -2.49
N LEU A 7 -1.56 1.85 -2.48
CA LEU A 7 -0.24 1.27 -2.70
C LEU A 7 0.48 1.20 -1.37
N TYR A 8 0.88 0.00 -0.97
CA TYR A 8 1.72 -0.25 0.18
C TYR A 8 3.07 -0.83 -0.25
N HIS A 9 4.08 -0.66 0.61
CA HIS A 9 5.27 -1.50 0.64
C HIS A 9 5.20 -2.27 1.96
N ILE A 10 5.15 -3.60 1.88
CA ILE A 10 4.90 -4.48 3.03
C ILE A 10 6.02 -5.51 3.09
N ARG A 11 6.82 -5.43 4.14
CA ARG A 11 7.84 -6.45 4.43
C ARG A 11 7.35 -7.36 5.54
N TYR A 12 7.24 -8.65 5.23
CA TYR A 12 6.99 -9.70 6.22
C TYR A 12 8.34 -10.13 6.78
N GLU A 13 8.72 -9.60 7.94
CA GLU A 13 9.89 -10.08 8.67
C GLU A 13 9.52 -11.37 9.43
N ASP A 14 10.50 -12.20 9.79
CA ASP A 14 10.28 -13.46 10.56
C ASP A 14 9.83 -13.20 12.02
N THR A 15 9.59 -11.93 12.36
CA THR A 15 9.05 -11.46 13.64
C THR A 15 7.60 -11.02 13.43
N ASP A 16 6.78 -11.01 14.49
CA ASP A 16 5.37 -10.55 14.44
C ASP A 16 5.20 -9.04 14.06
N ASP A 17 6.28 -8.37 13.64
CA ASP A 17 6.31 -6.99 13.23
C ASP A 17 6.34 -6.90 11.69
N GLU A 18 5.20 -6.49 11.10
CA GLU A 18 5.15 -6.12 9.68
C GLU A 18 5.68 -4.69 9.50
N ASP A 19 6.69 -4.51 8.64
CA ASP A 19 7.14 -3.16 8.24
C ASP A 19 6.26 -2.68 7.07
N VAL A 20 5.17 -1.99 7.41
CA VAL A 20 4.16 -1.50 6.47
C VAL A 20 4.32 0.00 6.21
N LYS A 21 4.46 0.37 4.93
CA LYS A 21 4.47 1.77 4.48
C LYS A 21 3.33 2.02 3.50
N LEU A 22 2.40 2.92 3.85
CA LEU A 22 1.45 3.46 2.87
C LEU A 22 2.18 4.45 1.96
N ILE A 23 2.29 4.13 0.68
CA ILE A 23 2.94 4.95 -0.33
C ILE A 23 1.99 6.02 -0.86
N GLY A 24 0.72 5.65 -1.09
CA GLY A 24 -0.28 6.57 -1.58
C GLY A 24 -1.60 5.91 -1.96
N ILE A 25 -2.59 6.75 -2.26
CA ILE A 25 -3.92 6.35 -2.71
C ILE A 25 -4.14 6.96 -4.10
N TYR A 26 -4.49 6.13 -5.07
CA TYR A 26 -4.59 6.50 -6.48
C TYR A 26 -6.00 6.31 -7.03
N SER A 27 -6.40 7.13 -7.98
CA SER A 27 -7.70 7.04 -8.66
C SER A 27 -7.77 5.92 -9.72
N SER A 28 -6.64 5.32 -10.07
CA SER A 28 -6.56 4.18 -11.00
C SER A 28 -5.36 3.29 -10.68
N TYR A 29 -5.48 2.00 -11.01
CA TYR A 29 -4.40 1.02 -10.83
C TYR A 29 -3.11 1.45 -11.55
N LYS A 30 -3.22 1.94 -12.78
CA LYS A 30 -2.09 2.44 -13.58
C LYS A 30 -1.31 3.56 -12.88
N GLN A 31 -1.98 4.44 -12.13
CA GLN A 31 -1.29 5.50 -11.39
C GLN A 31 -0.50 4.94 -10.19
N ALA A 32 -0.97 3.86 -9.57
CA ALA A 32 -0.22 3.13 -8.55
C ALA A 32 0.99 2.42 -9.15
N GLU A 33 0.86 1.76 -10.30
CA GLU A 33 2.00 1.14 -11.02
C GLU A 33 3.08 2.17 -11.37
N LEU A 34 2.67 3.34 -11.88
CA LEU A 34 3.62 4.43 -12.14
C LEU A 34 4.31 4.93 -10.87
N ALA A 35 3.68 4.79 -9.70
CA ALA A 35 4.33 5.11 -8.43
C ALA A 35 5.37 4.08 -8.03
N ILE A 36 5.10 2.80 -8.24
CA ILE A 36 6.09 1.72 -8.06
C ILE A 36 7.32 2.00 -8.91
N GLU A 37 7.15 2.28 -10.22
CA GLU A 37 8.28 2.55 -11.12
C GLU A 37 9.14 3.75 -10.68
N ARG A 38 8.53 4.80 -10.12
CA ARG A 38 9.26 5.98 -9.61
C ARG A 38 10.05 5.68 -8.32
N LEU A 39 9.62 4.70 -7.53
CA LEU A 39 10.08 4.47 -6.17
C LEU A 39 10.95 3.22 -6.00
N LYS A 40 10.76 2.18 -6.81
CA LYS A 40 11.46 0.88 -6.65
C LYS A 40 12.98 0.97 -6.65
N ASN A 41 13.55 2.03 -7.21
CA ASN A 41 15.00 2.27 -7.26
C ASN A 41 15.52 3.27 -6.22
N LYS A 42 14.68 3.71 -5.26
CA LYS A 42 15.08 4.62 -4.19
C LYS A 42 15.73 3.82 -3.04
N GLN A 43 16.57 4.50 -2.26
CA GLN A 43 17.22 3.89 -1.09
C GLN A 43 16.20 3.21 -0.17
N GLY A 44 16.50 1.99 0.27
CA GLY A 44 15.63 1.15 1.10
C GLY A 44 14.60 0.34 0.28
N PHE A 45 13.97 0.93 -0.73
CA PHE A 45 13.07 0.18 -1.63
C PHE A 45 13.82 -0.69 -2.63
N ILE A 46 15.01 -0.26 -3.05
CA ILE A 46 15.84 -1.01 -4.01
C ILE A 46 16.27 -2.39 -3.48
N ASP A 47 16.32 -2.55 -2.16
CA ASP A 47 16.65 -3.82 -1.51
C ASP A 47 15.46 -4.80 -1.52
N TYR A 48 14.24 -4.28 -1.70
CA TYR A 48 12.97 -5.01 -1.67
C TYR A 48 11.99 -4.50 -2.76
N PRO A 49 12.36 -4.57 -4.05
CA PRO A 49 11.61 -3.91 -5.12
C PRO A 49 10.27 -4.59 -5.44
N ASP A 50 10.08 -5.84 -4.99
CA ASP A 50 8.89 -6.65 -5.27
C ASP A 50 7.84 -6.60 -4.13
N ASP A 51 8.18 -6.00 -3.00
CA ASP A 51 7.32 -5.93 -1.80
C ASP A 51 6.25 -4.83 -1.87
N PHE A 52 6.03 -4.26 -3.06
CA PHE A 52 4.93 -3.33 -3.32
C PHE A 52 3.61 -4.09 -3.57
N GLN A 53 2.55 -3.71 -2.88
CA GLN A 53 1.23 -4.32 -2.99
C GLN A 53 0.16 -3.26 -3.27
N ILE A 54 -0.70 -3.52 -4.26
CA ILE A 54 -1.82 -2.65 -4.62
C ILE A 54 -3.13 -3.31 -4.19
N PHE A 55 -3.90 -2.62 -3.34
CA PHE A 55 -5.23 -3.05 -2.92
C PHE A 55 -6.29 -2.12 -3.49
N ASP A 56 -7.40 -2.66 -4.01
CA ASP A 56 -8.54 -1.86 -4.43
C ASP A 56 -9.49 -1.55 -3.28
N SER A 57 -10.13 -0.40 -3.35
CA SER A 57 -11.13 0.04 -2.39
C SER A 57 -12.10 1.03 -3.04
N VAL A 58 -13.10 1.47 -2.27
CA VAL A 58 -14.11 2.44 -2.71
C VAL A 58 -13.97 3.71 -1.89
N LEU A 59 -13.92 4.85 -2.57
CA LEU A 59 -13.86 6.15 -1.93
C LEU A 59 -15.11 6.42 -1.07
N ASN A 60 -14.93 7.07 0.08
CA ASN A 60 -15.97 7.41 1.05
C ASN A 60 -16.69 6.19 1.62
N ARG A 61 -15.93 5.12 1.90
CA ARG A 61 -16.37 3.94 2.63
C ARG A 61 -15.46 3.71 3.82
N ASP A 62 -16.04 3.32 4.93
CA ASP A 62 -15.30 2.91 6.12
C ASP A 62 -14.83 1.47 5.95
N GLY A 63 -13.55 1.22 6.21
CA GLY A 63 -12.98 -0.14 6.23
C GLY A 63 -13.08 -0.82 7.59
N TRP A 64 -13.18 -0.03 8.67
CA TRP A 64 -13.30 -0.51 10.04
C TRP A 64 -14.44 0.23 10.73
N CYS A 65 -15.50 -0.49 11.09
CA CYS A 65 -16.70 0.09 11.69
C CYS A 65 -16.93 -0.37 13.14
N GLU A 66 -16.11 -1.28 13.65
CA GLU A 66 -16.40 -2.05 14.86
C GLU A 66 -15.87 -1.39 16.15
N GLY A 67 -15.13 -0.28 16.04
CA GLY A 67 -14.38 0.32 17.16
C GLY A 67 -13.15 -0.51 17.54
N PHE A 68 -12.31 -0.04 18.46
CA PHE A 68 -11.13 -0.78 18.93
C PHE A 68 -11.10 -0.82 20.46
N GLY A 69 -10.60 -1.93 21.03
CA GLY A 69 -10.53 -2.17 22.46
C GLY A 69 -9.50 -3.26 22.78
N PHE A 70 -8.89 -3.15 23.96
CA PHE A 70 -7.88 -4.08 24.48
C PHE A 70 -8.49 -5.36 25.03
#